data_AF-A0A832W6M6-F1
#
_entry.id   AF-A0A832W6M6-F1
#
_cell.length_a   1.000
_cell.length_b   1.000
_cell.length_c   1.000
_cell.angle_alpha   90.00
_cell.angle_beta   90.00
_cell.angle_gamma   90.00
#
_symmetry.space_group_name_H-M   'P 1'
#
loop_
_entity.id
_entity.type
_entity.pdbx_description
1 polymer ?
#
loop_
_entity_poly.entity_id
_entity_poly.type
_entity_poly.pdbx_seq_one_letter_code
_entity_poly.pdbx_strand_id
1 'polypeptide(L)'
;MILVIDLCYREDSLSREEFVAPIERLLRKSGREFDVRHYKALSATDIADADAAILCGTALMDTGFAERPDLFCWLLEFDRPVLGISSGMRALAAAFGAGAEPGCGIGMTEVEVLAPDPLFAGKEWFSAYEVRGCAVGVPDGFVALAASEDCVQAIRHHSLPLYGLLFHPEVRNEWLIVRFLGLVDQRP
;
A
#
# COMPACT_ATOMS: atom_id res chain seq x y z
N MET A 1 -8.47 10.25 11.96
CA MET A 1 -7.09 10.52 11.49
C MET A 1 -6.53 9.32 10.72
N ILE A 2 -5.89 9.55 9.57
CA ILE A 2 -5.20 8.53 8.77
C ILE A 2 -3.70 8.53 9.11
N LEU A 3 -3.14 7.37 9.41
CA LEU A 3 -1.70 7.22 9.63
C LEU A 3 -0.98 6.93 8.31
N VAL A 4 -0.16 7.87 7.85
CA VAL A 4 0.70 7.69 6.67
C VAL A 4 2.07 7.23 7.14
N ILE A 5 2.49 6.06 6.67
CA ILE A 5 3.71 5.39 7.09
C ILE A 5 4.75 5.54 5.98
N ASP A 6 5.76 6.37 6.25
CA ASP A 6 6.92 6.52 5.40
C ASP A 6 7.84 5.30 5.57
N LEU A 7 8.04 4.56 4.48
CA LEU A 7 8.90 3.37 4.40
C LEU A 7 10.32 3.68 3.89
N CYS A 8 10.62 4.94 3.52
CA CYS A 8 11.91 5.30 2.96
C CYS A 8 13.07 5.01 3.93
N TYR A 9 14.31 4.97 3.44
CA TYR A 9 15.46 4.47 4.21
C TYR A 9 15.71 5.26 5.51
N ARG A 10 15.41 6.57 5.48
CA ARG A 10 15.44 7.48 6.61
C ARG A 10 14.36 8.55 6.49
N GLU A 11 14.01 9.10 7.63
CA GLU A 11 13.21 10.30 7.78
C GLU A 11 13.83 11.48 7.00
N ASP A 12 12.98 12.28 6.36
CA ASP A 12 13.36 13.41 5.51
C ASP A 12 14.34 13.07 4.36
N SER A 13 14.30 11.82 3.89
CA SER A 13 14.97 11.44 2.64
C SER A 13 14.29 12.09 1.43
N LEU A 14 15.05 12.34 0.36
CA LEU A 14 14.49 12.93 -0.87
C LEU A 14 13.41 12.04 -1.53
N SER A 15 13.47 10.72 -1.34
CA SER A 15 12.46 9.78 -1.84
C SER A 15 11.08 10.00 -1.20
N ARG A 16 11.02 10.61 -0.01
CA ARG A 16 9.76 11.03 0.62
C ARG A 16 8.96 11.95 -0.29
N GLU A 17 9.62 12.85 -1.02
CA GLU A 17 8.95 13.78 -1.95
C GLU A 17 8.29 13.05 -3.13
N GLU A 18 8.79 11.87 -3.48
CA GLU A 18 8.27 11.03 -4.56
C GLU A 18 7.15 10.10 -4.10
N PHE A 19 7.26 9.49 -2.91
CA PHE A 19 6.36 8.41 -2.49
C PHE A 19 5.42 8.75 -1.33
N VAL A 20 5.72 9.80 -0.55
CA VAL A 20 4.93 10.18 0.64
C VAL A 20 4.22 11.51 0.40
N ALA A 21 4.92 12.54 -0.07
CA ALA A 21 4.35 13.86 -0.29
C ALA A 21 3.14 13.88 -1.27
N PRO A 22 3.09 13.05 -2.33
CA PRO A 22 1.89 12.94 -3.17
C PRO A 22 0.68 12.38 -2.42
N ILE A 23 0.88 11.40 -1.53
CA ILE A 23 -0.16 10.85 -0.67
C ILE A 23 -0.69 11.95 0.26
N GLU A 24 0.19 12.67 0.96
CA GLU A 24 -0.22 13.79 1.81
C GLU A 24 -1.01 14.84 1.04
N ARG A 25 -0.56 15.19 -0.17
CA ARG A 25 -1.24 16.17 -1.02
C ARG A 25 -2.65 15.70 -1.37
N LEU A 26 -2.82 14.42 -1.67
CA LEU A 26 -4.12 13.85 -1.96
C LEU A 26 -5.02 13.84 -0.73
N LEU A 27 -4.51 13.45 0.44
CA LEU A 27 -5.25 13.49 1.71
C LEU A 27 -5.70 14.91 2.05
N ARG A 28 -4.82 15.91 1.90
CA ARG A 28 -5.17 17.34 2.07
C ARG A 28 -6.27 17.77 1.10
N LYS A 29 -6.16 17.42 -0.18
CA LYS A 29 -7.19 17.72 -1.21
C LYS A 29 -8.54 17.07 -0.88
N SER A 30 -8.52 15.88 -0.28
CA SER A 30 -9.71 15.16 0.17
C SER A 30 -10.23 15.59 1.54
N GLY A 31 -9.63 16.61 2.17
CA GLY A 31 -10.06 17.12 3.48
C GLY A 31 -9.86 16.15 4.63
N ARG A 32 -8.92 15.20 4.52
CA ARG A 32 -8.65 14.20 5.56
C ARG A 32 -7.58 14.69 6.51
N GLU A 33 -7.80 14.45 7.79
CA GLU A 33 -6.77 14.57 8.82
C GLU A 33 -5.83 13.36 8.74
N PHE A 34 -4.54 13.63 8.78
CA PHE A 34 -3.52 12.59 8.75
C PHE A 34 -2.28 13.00 9.53
N ASP A 35 -1.58 11.98 10.02
CA ASP A 35 -0.26 12.10 10.62
C ASP A 35 0.73 11.25 9.82
N VAL A 36 1.94 11.76 9.64
CA VAL A 36 3.03 11.03 8.97
C VAL A 36 4.01 10.54 10.03
N ARG A 37 4.37 9.25 9.95
CA ARG A 37 5.41 8.65 10.78
C ARG A 37 6.33 7.79 9.92
N HIS A 38 7.62 7.88 10.17
CA HIS A 38 8.57 6.94 9.61
C HIS A 38 8.40 5.57 10.29
N TYR A 39 8.49 4.47 9.53
CA TYR A 39 8.20 3.12 10.06
C TYR A 39 9.04 2.71 11.28
N LYS A 40 10.29 3.19 11.37
CA LYS A 40 11.18 2.96 12.53
C LYS A 40 10.77 3.75 13.79
N ALA A 41 9.89 4.74 13.66
CA ALA A 41 9.46 5.63 14.74
C ALA A 41 7.99 5.40 15.13
N LEU A 42 7.33 4.37 14.57
CA LEU A 42 5.95 4.04 14.92
C LEU A 42 5.84 3.62 16.38
N SER A 43 4.91 4.24 17.10
CA SER A 43 4.53 3.84 18.45
C SER A 43 3.21 3.06 18.45
N ALA A 44 2.98 2.30 19.52
CA ALA A 44 1.69 1.64 19.74
C ALA A 44 0.53 2.64 19.81
N THR A 45 0.77 3.86 20.31
CA THR A 45 -0.22 4.94 20.37
C THR A 45 -0.57 5.44 18.97
N ASP A 46 0.42 5.67 18.10
CA ASP A 46 0.15 6.08 16.71
C ASP A 46 -0.77 5.07 16.00
N ILE A 47 -0.54 3.77 16.21
CA ILE A 47 -1.37 2.69 15.64
C ILE A 47 -2.74 2.64 16.31
N ALA A 48 -2.81 2.76 17.63
CA ALA A 48 -4.06 2.70 18.38
C ALA A 48 -5.02 3.84 18.03
N ASP A 49 -4.51 5.04 17.75
CA ASP A 49 -5.31 6.24 17.48
C ASP A 49 -5.68 6.41 15.99
N ALA A 50 -5.07 5.64 15.09
CA ALA A 50 -5.29 5.79 13.64
C ALA A 50 -6.59 5.11 13.17
N ASP A 51 -7.49 5.82 12.48
CA ASP A 51 -8.72 5.21 11.93
C ASP A 51 -8.45 4.34 10.69
N ALA A 52 -7.34 4.59 10.00
CA ALA A 52 -6.85 3.85 8.86
C ALA A 52 -5.35 4.10 8.68
N ALA A 53 -4.66 3.25 7.91
CA ALA A 53 -3.25 3.42 7.61
C ALA A 53 -2.93 3.32 6.12
N ILE A 54 -1.91 4.05 5.66
CA ILE A 54 -1.34 3.93 4.32
C ILE A 54 0.16 3.69 4.45
N LEU A 55 0.65 2.52 3.99
CA LEU A 55 2.07 2.22 3.91
C LEU A 55 2.58 2.64 2.53
N CYS A 56 3.42 3.67 2.48
CA CYS A 56 3.91 4.27 1.24
C CYS A 56 4.92 3.39 0.50
N GLY A 57 5.14 3.70 -0.78
CA GLY A 57 6.22 3.11 -1.56
C GLY A 57 7.62 3.62 -1.15
N THR A 58 8.65 3.06 -1.78
CA THR A 58 10.04 3.51 -1.63
C THR A 58 10.74 3.50 -3.00
N ALA A 59 11.93 4.09 -3.07
CA ALA A 59 12.76 3.97 -4.26
C ALA A 59 13.18 2.51 -4.50
N LEU A 60 13.46 2.15 -5.76
CA LEU A 60 13.68 0.76 -6.19
C LEU A 60 14.63 -0.08 -5.30
N MET A 61 15.75 0.51 -4.88
CA MET A 61 16.79 -0.17 -4.08
C MET A 61 16.65 0.06 -2.57
N ASP A 62 15.66 0.84 -2.16
CA ASP A 62 15.38 1.14 -0.76
C ASP A 62 14.52 0.04 -0.14
N THR A 63 15.21 -0.94 0.44
CA THR A 63 14.62 -2.20 0.89
C THR A 63 14.75 -2.42 2.40
N GLY A 64 15.26 -1.44 3.16
CA GLY A 64 15.56 -1.60 4.59
C GLY A 64 14.35 -1.96 5.46
N PHE A 65 13.14 -1.61 5.03
CA PHE A 65 11.90 -2.04 5.71
C PHE A 65 11.73 -3.57 5.73
N ALA A 66 12.21 -4.27 4.70
CA ALA A 66 12.05 -5.72 4.59
C ALA A 66 12.98 -6.49 5.54
N GLU A 67 14.02 -5.85 6.06
CA GLU A 67 14.90 -6.40 7.10
C GLU A 67 14.26 -6.34 8.50
N ARG A 68 13.14 -5.62 8.63
CA ARG A 68 12.44 -5.37 9.89
C ARG A 68 10.96 -5.76 9.82
N PRO A 69 10.62 -7.01 9.46
CA PRO A 69 9.24 -7.46 9.39
C PRO A 69 8.52 -7.39 10.75
N ASP A 70 9.28 -7.42 11.85
CA ASP A 70 8.79 -7.28 13.22
C ASP A 70 8.02 -5.96 13.45
N LEU A 71 8.38 -4.89 12.72
CA LEU A 71 7.72 -3.59 12.84
C LEU A 71 6.32 -3.55 12.19
N PHE A 72 5.94 -4.59 11.45
CA PHE A 72 4.67 -4.67 10.72
C PHE A 72 3.71 -5.71 11.30
N CYS A 73 4.07 -6.41 12.38
CA CYS A 73 3.21 -7.44 13.01
C CYS A 73 1.87 -6.90 13.52
N TRP A 74 1.78 -5.60 13.81
CA TRP A 74 0.52 -4.96 14.21
C TRP A 74 -0.58 -5.07 13.14
N LEU A 75 -0.22 -5.27 11.86
CA LEU A 75 -1.18 -5.48 10.76
C LEU A 75 -2.06 -6.72 10.97
N LEU A 76 -1.60 -7.69 11.76
CA LEU A 76 -2.34 -8.92 12.06
C LEU A 76 -3.53 -8.66 13.00
N GLU A 77 -3.45 -7.60 13.81
CA GLU A 77 -4.44 -7.24 14.83
C GLU A 77 -5.18 -5.94 14.49
N PHE A 78 -4.79 -5.27 13.39
CA PHE A 78 -5.38 -4.02 12.95
C PHE A 78 -6.63 -4.28 12.11
N ASP A 79 -7.78 -4.07 12.74
CA ASP A 79 -9.12 -4.30 12.17
C ASP A 79 -9.60 -3.17 11.25
N ARG A 80 -8.83 -2.09 11.15
CA ARG A 80 -9.11 -0.84 10.45
C ARG A 80 -8.51 -0.83 9.03
N PRO A 81 -9.03 0.00 8.10
CA PRO A 81 -8.56 -0.03 6.71
C PRO A 81 -7.07 0.24 6.57
N VAL A 82 -6.38 -0.59 5.78
CA VAL A 82 -4.96 -0.40 5.43
C VAL A 82 -4.77 -0.49 3.93
N LEU A 83 -3.98 0.43 3.37
CA LEU A 83 -3.51 0.38 2.00
C LEU A 83 -1.97 0.32 1.96
N GLY A 84 -1.41 -0.80 1.50
CA GLY A 84 0.01 -0.92 1.19
C GLY A 84 0.29 -0.59 -0.28
N ILE A 85 1.20 0.35 -0.53
CA ILE A 85 1.57 0.82 -1.88
C ILE A 85 2.99 0.40 -2.22
N SER A 86 3.19 -0.32 -3.32
CA SER A 86 4.47 -0.86 -3.78
C SER A 86 5.21 -1.59 -2.65
N SER A 87 6.30 -1.03 -2.12
CA SER A 87 6.98 -1.48 -0.90
C SER A 87 6.06 -1.70 0.30
N GLY A 88 4.99 -0.90 0.44
CA GLY A 88 3.95 -1.10 1.44
C GLY A 88 3.14 -2.39 1.25
N MET A 89 2.83 -2.79 0.02
CA MET A 89 2.24 -4.11 -0.24
C MET A 89 3.22 -5.22 0.13
N ARG A 90 4.52 -5.03 -0.14
CA ARG A 90 5.55 -6.01 0.23
C ARG A 90 5.67 -6.17 1.76
N ALA A 91 5.65 -5.07 2.50
CA ALA A 91 5.67 -5.09 3.97
C ALA A 91 4.41 -5.77 4.53
N LEU A 92 3.24 -5.42 3.98
CA LEU A 92 1.97 -6.02 4.34
C LEU A 92 1.97 -7.53 4.07
N ALA A 93 2.30 -7.96 2.86
CA ALA A 93 2.32 -9.37 2.50
C ALA A 93 3.32 -10.17 3.35
N ALA A 94 4.50 -9.60 3.66
CA ALA A 94 5.49 -10.22 4.52
C ALA A 94 4.99 -10.41 5.97
N ALA A 95 4.19 -9.48 6.50
CA ALA A 95 3.57 -9.64 7.82
C ALA A 95 2.63 -10.86 7.88
N PHE A 96 2.05 -11.27 6.74
CA PHE A 96 1.22 -12.46 6.58
C PHE A 96 2.01 -13.67 6.02
N GLY A 97 3.33 -13.65 6.08
CA GLY A 97 4.20 -14.78 5.75
C GLY A 97 4.52 -14.97 4.26
N ALA A 98 4.07 -14.07 3.38
CA ALA A 98 4.44 -14.15 1.96
C ALA A 98 5.87 -13.65 1.71
N GLY A 99 6.58 -14.33 0.81
CA GLY A 99 7.92 -13.97 0.38
C GLY A 99 7.93 -13.05 -0.84
N ALA A 100 9.09 -12.41 -1.06
CA ALA A 100 9.39 -11.77 -2.33
C ALA A 100 9.70 -12.84 -3.39
N GLU A 101 9.19 -12.61 -4.61
CA GLU A 101 9.41 -13.48 -5.76
C GLU A 101 10.26 -12.77 -6.82
N PRO A 102 10.99 -13.52 -7.68
CA PRO A 102 11.68 -12.91 -8.81
C PRO A 102 10.71 -12.15 -9.72
N GLY A 103 11.01 -10.89 -9.99
CA GLY A 103 10.23 -10.08 -10.92
C GLY A 103 10.54 -8.60 -10.77
N CYS A 104 10.97 -7.94 -11.84
CA CYS A 104 11.24 -6.49 -11.84
C CYS A 104 10.16 -5.77 -12.67
N GLY A 105 9.72 -4.60 -12.21
CA GLY A 105 8.78 -3.75 -12.94
C GLY A 105 9.21 -2.31 -12.82
N ILE A 106 9.52 -1.67 -13.96
CA ILE A 106 9.87 -0.26 -14.05
C ILE A 106 9.11 0.36 -15.22
N GLY A 107 8.28 1.35 -14.94
CA GLY A 107 7.53 2.09 -15.96
C GLY A 107 6.04 1.75 -15.98
N MET A 108 5.41 1.99 -17.12
CA MET A 108 3.97 1.75 -17.30
C MET A 108 3.71 0.30 -17.67
N THR A 109 2.75 -0.32 -16.97
CA THR A 109 2.29 -1.69 -17.19
C THR A 109 0.77 -1.71 -17.35
N GLU A 110 0.26 -2.57 -18.24
CA GLU A 110 -1.17 -2.86 -18.33
C GLU A 110 -1.59 -3.84 -17.23
N VAL A 111 -2.67 -3.51 -16.52
CA VAL A 111 -3.18 -4.28 -15.40
C VAL A 111 -4.63 -4.66 -15.65
N GLU A 112 -4.90 -5.96 -15.56
CA GLU A 112 -6.23 -6.58 -15.60
C GLU A 112 -6.83 -6.64 -14.19
N VAL A 113 -8.12 -6.32 -14.08
CA VAL A 113 -8.91 -6.54 -12.86
C VAL A 113 -9.47 -7.96 -12.90
N LEU A 114 -9.06 -8.78 -11.94
CA LEU A 114 -9.38 -10.21 -11.89
C LEU A 114 -10.68 -10.51 -11.15
N ALA A 115 -11.10 -9.63 -10.23
CA ALA A 115 -12.27 -9.84 -9.39
C ALA A 115 -13.00 -8.51 -9.11
N PRO A 116 -14.34 -8.52 -9.03
CA PRO A 116 -15.09 -7.34 -8.61
C PRO A 116 -14.73 -6.91 -7.19
N ASP A 117 -14.35 -5.65 -7.03
CA ASP A 117 -14.11 -5.03 -5.72
C ASP A 117 -14.47 -3.55 -5.78
N PRO A 118 -15.01 -2.94 -4.70
CA PRO A 118 -15.31 -1.50 -4.66
C PRO A 118 -14.12 -0.62 -5.06
N LEU A 119 -12.89 -1.05 -4.74
CA LEU A 119 -11.68 -0.32 -5.07
C LEU A 119 -11.50 -0.23 -6.59
N PHE A 120 -11.87 -1.27 -7.35
CA PHE A 120 -11.75 -1.35 -8.81
C PHE A 120 -13.09 -1.20 -9.56
N ALA A 121 -14.16 -0.76 -8.90
CA ALA A 121 -15.49 -0.62 -9.50
C ALA A 121 -15.48 0.07 -10.88
N GLY A 122 -16.08 -0.58 -11.88
CA GLY A 122 -16.15 -0.08 -13.26
C GLY A 122 -14.82 -0.07 -14.02
N LYS A 123 -13.80 -0.82 -13.55
CA LYS A 123 -12.54 -1.05 -14.26
C LYS A 123 -12.40 -2.52 -14.60
N GLU A 124 -12.09 -2.79 -15.86
CA GLU A 124 -11.65 -4.11 -16.33
C GLU A 124 -10.14 -4.09 -16.57
N TRP A 125 -9.63 -2.98 -17.11
CA TRP A 125 -8.22 -2.76 -17.41
C TRP A 125 -7.81 -1.33 -17.06
N PHE A 126 -6.54 -1.12 -16.72
CA PHE A 126 -5.94 0.20 -16.55
C PHE A 126 -4.41 0.13 -16.66
N SER A 127 -3.79 1.27 -16.94
CA SER A 127 -2.33 1.40 -16.96
C SER A 127 -1.81 1.87 -15.59
N ALA A 128 -0.82 1.16 -15.05
CA ALA A 128 -0.23 1.42 -13.74
C ALA A 128 1.27 1.73 -13.83
N TYR A 129 1.78 2.59 -12.95
CA TYR A 129 3.20 2.91 -12.89
C TYR A 129 3.91 2.11 -11.80
N GLU A 130 4.92 1.34 -12.19
CA GLU A 130 5.68 0.47 -11.30
C GLU A 130 7.11 0.97 -11.09
N VAL A 131 7.57 0.84 -9.83
CA VAL A 131 8.98 0.95 -9.45
C VAL A 131 9.23 -0.11 -8.38
N ARG A 132 9.49 -1.36 -8.82
CA ARG A 132 9.65 -2.51 -7.91
C ARG A 132 10.71 -3.49 -8.40
N GLY A 133 11.51 -4.00 -7.46
CA GLY A 133 12.61 -4.94 -7.74
C GLY A 133 12.23 -6.42 -7.58
N CYS A 134 11.07 -6.72 -7.02
CA CYS A 134 10.56 -8.07 -6.82
C CYS A 134 9.04 -8.11 -7.04
N ALA A 135 8.52 -9.27 -7.43
CA ALA A 135 7.12 -9.61 -7.30
C ALA A 135 6.81 -10.01 -5.84
N VAL A 136 5.53 -10.18 -5.52
CA VAL A 136 5.07 -10.56 -4.18
C VAL A 136 4.01 -11.64 -4.33
N GLY A 137 4.20 -12.77 -3.67
CA GLY A 137 3.21 -13.85 -3.64
C GLY A 137 1.95 -13.41 -2.90
N VAL A 138 0.80 -14.01 -3.23
CA VAL A 138 -0.46 -13.76 -2.51
C VAL A 138 -0.41 -14.51 -1.18
N PRO A 139 -0.44 -13.82 -0.02
CA PRO A 139 -0.40 -14.49 1.28
C PRO A 139 -1.67 -15.32 1.52
N ASP A 140 -1.57 -16.30 2.43
CA ASP A 140 -2.74 -16.98 2.94
C ASP A 140 -3.73 -15.98 3.54
N GLY A 141 -5.03 -16.16 3.26
CA GLY A 141 -6.06 -15.22 3.70
C GLY A 141 -6.29 -14.04 2.74
N PHE A 142 -5.56 -13.96 1.62
CA PHE A 142 -5.73 -12.93 0.59
C PHE A 142 -6.26 -13.49 -0.73
N VAL A 143 -6.88 -12.59 -1.51
CA VAL A 143 -7.23 -12.80 -2.92
C VAL A 143 -6.50 -11.80 -3.79
N ALA A 144 -6.11 -12.22 -4.99
CA ALA A 144 -5.68 -11.31 -6.04
C ALA A 144 -6.89 -10.55 -6.60
N LEU A 145 -6.77 -9.23 -6.68
CA LEU A 145 -7.79 -8.35 -7.28
C LEU A 145 -7.40 -7.88 -8.68
N ALA A 146 -6.10 -7.79 -8.96
CA ALA A 146 -5.59 -7.34 -10.24
C ALA A 146 -4.22 -7.97 -10.53
N ALA A 147 -3.89 -8.16 -11.80
CA ALA A 147 -2.60 -8.69 -12.24
C ALA A 147 -2.14 -8.05 -13.55
N SER A 148 -0.83 -8.07 -13.79
CA SER A 148 -0.24 -7.84 -15.11
C SER A 148 0.17 -9.17 -15.73
N GLU A 149 0.77 -9.14 -16.92
CA GLU A 149 1.38 -10.33 -17.54
C GLU A 149 2.46 -10.97 -16.64
N ASP A 150 3.14 -10.18 -15.82
CA ASP A 150 4.28 -10.63 -15.01
C ASP A 150 3.89 -11.16 -13.63
N CYS A 151 2.96 -10.51 -12.93
CA CYS A 151 2.63 -10.84 -11.54
C CYS A 151 1.30 -10.25 -11.06
N VAL A 152 0.91 -10.63 -9.84
CA VAL A 152 -0.21 -10.01 -9.12
C VAL A 152 0.14 -8.58 -8.74
N GLN A 153 -0.78 -7.67 -9.07
CA GLN A 153 -0.63 -6.22 -8.92
C GLN A 153 -1.48 -5.64 -7.80
N ALA A 154 -2.53 -6.35 -7.38
CA ALA A 154 -3.32 -5.96 -6.22
C ALA A 154 -3.81 -7.18 -5.44
N ILE A 155 -3.78 -7.09 -4.12
CA ILE A 155 -4.29 -8.10 -3.20
C ILE A 155 -5.26 -7.48 -2.20
N ARG A 156 -6.17 -8.29 -1.67
CA ARG A 156 -7.04 -7.92 -0.56
C ARG A 156 -7.23 -9.09 0.40
N HIS A 157 -7.22 -8.81 1.70
CA HIS A 157 -7.52 -9.81 2.71
C HIS A 157 -9.02 -10.19 2.69
N HIS A 158 -9.37 -11.44 2.97
CA HIS A 158 -10.76 -11.92 2.93
C HIS A 158 -11.67 -11.25 3.96
N SER A 159 -11.19 -11.09 5.20
CA SER A 159 -11.99 -10.60 6.33
C SER A 159 -11.59 -9.20 6.84
N LEU A 160 -10.29 -8.92 6.97
CA LEU A 160 -9.78 -7.60 7.36
C LEU A 160 -9.80 -6.62 6.16
N PRO A 161 -9.99 -5.31 6.38
CA PRO A 161 -10.01 -4.30 5.32
C PRO A 161 -8.59 -3.91 4.85
N LEU A 162 -7.77 -4.92 4.52
CA LEU A 162 -6.38 -4.75 4.12
C LEU A 162 -6.25 -4.91 2.61
N TYR A 163 -5.62 -3.92 1.98
CA TYR A 163 -5.37 -3.86 0.55
C TYR A 163 -3.88 -3.66 0.29
N GLY A 164 -3.35 -4.35 -0.71
CA GLY A 164 -2.00 -4.13 -1.22
C GLY A 164 -2.04 -3.85 -2.71
N LEU A 165 -1.24 -2.88 -3.18
CA LEU A 165 -1.02 -2.55 -4.58
C LEU A 165 0.48 -2.64 -4.86
N LEU A 166 0.90 -3.31 -5.93
CA LEU A 166 2.32 -3.47 -6.29
C LEU A 166 2.82 -2.36 -7.24
N PHE A 167 2.00 -1.34 -7.44
CA PHE A 167 2.27 -0.16 -8.26
C PHE A 167 2.00 1.12 -7.45
N HIS A 168 2.32 2.27 -8.04
CA HIS A 168 2.20 3.59 -7.42
C HIS A 168 0.94 4.32 -7.90
N PRO A 169 -0.22 4.17 -7.22
CA PRO A 169 -1.45 4.85 -7.61
C PRO A 169 -1.33 6.37 -7.57
N GLU A 170 -0.48 6.93 -6.72
CA GLU A 170 -0.22 8.36 -6.60
C GLU A 170 0.35 9.01 -7.86
N VAL A 171 0.86 8.23 -8.82
CA VAL A 171 1.44 8.75 -10.07
C VAL A 171 0.39 8.86 -11.18
N ARG A 172 -0.47 7.84 -11.36
CA ARG A 172 -1.44 7.77 -12.48
C ARG A 172 -2.84 7.31 -12.10
N ASN A 173 -3.03 6.78 -10.89
CA ASN A 173 -4.27 6.14 -10.46
C ASN A 173 -4.76 6.66 -9.09
N GLU A 174 -4.69 7.97 -8.86
CA GLU A 174 -5.10 8.60 -7.58
C GLU A 174 -6.54 8.23 -7.17
N TRP A 175 -7.40 7.89 -8.14
CA TRP A 175 -8.75 7.39 -7.94
C TRP A 175 -8.83 6.16 -7.03
N LEU A 176 -7.79 5.30 -7.00
CA LEU A 176 -7.72 4.16 -6.08
C LEU A 176 -7.61 4.63 -4.63
N ILE A 177 -6.73 5.60 -4.36
CA ILE A 177 -6.58 6.15 -3.02
C ILE A 177 -7.89 6.86 -2.62
N VAL A 178 -8.51 7.64 -3.51
CA VAL A 178 -9.81 8.28 -3.23
C VAL A 178 -10.90 7.25 -2.89
N ARG A 179 -10.95 6.12 -3.59
CA ARG A 179 -11.90 5.04 -3.29
C ARG A 179 -11.59 4.36 -1.95
N PHE A 180 -10.31 4.13 -1.66
CA PHE A 180 -9.88 3.63 -0.36
C PHE A 180 -10.35 4.57 0.77
N LEU A 181 -10.21 5.89 0.61
CA LEU A 181 -10.73 6.86 1.58
C LEU A 181 -12.25 6.75 1.78
N GLY A 182 -13.00 6.43 0.72
CA GLY A 182 -14.44 6.18 0.82
C GLY A 182 -14.79 4.93 1.64
N LEU A 183 -13.88 3.95 1.77
CA LEU A 183 -14.06 2.79 2.66
C LEU A 183 -13.85 3.17 4.13
N VAL A 184 -12.96 4.12 4.41
CA VAL A 184 -12.70 4.64 5.76
C VAL A 184 -13.96 5.29 6.34
N ASP A 185 -14.75 5.98 5.51
CA ASP A 185 -15.97 6.68 5.92
C ASP A 185 -17.18 5.78 6.19
N GLN A 186 -17.17 4.55 5.66
CA GLN A 186 -18.33 3.64 5.74
C GLN A 186 -18.39 2.87 7.05
N ARG A 187 -17.53 3.18 8.02
CA ARG A 187 -17.60 2.59 9.36
C ARG A 187 -18.71 3.26 10.19
N PRO A 188 -19.52 2.46 10.91
CA PRO A 188 -20.54 2.95 11.82
C PRO A 188 -19.95 3.69 13.03
#